data_AF-A0A1V9EW44-F1
#
_entry.id   AF-A0A1V9EW44-F1
#
_cell.length_a   1.000
_cell.length_b   1.000
_cell.length_c   1.000
_cell.angle_alpha   90.00
_cell.angle_beta   90.00
_cell.angle_gamma   90.00
#
_symmetry.space_group_name_H-M   'P 1'
#
loop_
_entity.id
_entity.type
_entity.pdbx_description
1 polymer ?
#
loop_
_entity_poly.entity_id
_entity_poly.type
_entity_poly.pdbx_seq_one_letter_code
_entity_poly.pdbx_strand_id
1 'polypeptide(L)' 'MGLMEDDVKDFLKRIVWTVSSGFLWLTVTLGIGAYNGLLVPEHGLRISNIIFYIWGVGSLSALIYLYIRIWSKKFPHG' A
#
# COMPACT_ATOMS: atom_id res chain seq x y z
N MET A 1 14.51 -30.17 10.38
CA MET A 1 13.94 -29.14 9.47
C MET A 1 14.53 -27.83 9.92
N GLY A 2 15.38 -27.24 9.08
CA GLY A 2 16.41 -26.29 9.50
C GLY A 2 15.87 -24.90 9.70
N LEU A 3 16.37 -24.21 10.73
CA LEU A 3 16.09 -22.80 11.06
C LEU A 3 16.15 -21.86 9.84
N MET A 4 17.03 -22.16 8.89
CA MET A 4 17.18 -21.44 7.62
C MET A 4 15.94 -21.50 6.71
N GLU A 5 15.17 -22.60 6.72
CA GLU A 5 13.95 -22.73 5.91
C GLU A 5 12.82 -21.86 6.47
N ASP A 6 12.72 -21.74 7.79
CA ASP A 6 11.70 -20.94 8.47
C ASP A 6 11.98 -19.43 8.31
N ASP A 7 13.25 -19.01 8.40
CA ASP A 7 13.66 -17.63 8.13
C ASP A 7 13.35 -17.19 6.68
N VAL A 8 13.61 -18.07 5.71
CA VAL A 8 13.32 -17.80 4.29
C VAL A 8 11.82 -17.72 4.05
N LYS A 9 11.02 -18.58 4.69
CA LYS A 9 9.55 -18.54 4.60
C LYS A 9 9.00 -17.24 5.18
N ASP A 10 9.48 -16.79 6.33
CA ASP A 10 9.04 -15.54 6.94
C ASP A 10 9.42 -14.32 6.11
N PHE A 11 10.62 -14.32 5.52
CA PHE A 11 11.04 -13.27 4.59
C PHE A 11 10.14 -13.21 3.35
N LEU A 12 9.89 -14.35 2.69
CA LEU A 12 9.01 -14.43 1.52
C LEU A 12 7.58 -14.01 1.86
N LYS A 13 7.03 -14.50 2.98
CA LYS A 13 5.69 -14.13 3.46
C LYS A 13 5.56 -12.64 3.65
N ARG A 14 6.61 -11.99 4.17
CA ARG A 14 6.67 -10.54 4.38
C ARG A 14 6.71 -9.77 3.08
N ILE A 15 7.50 -10.23 2.09
CA ILE A 15 7.51 -9.66 0.74
C ILE A 15 6.12 -9.77 0.12
N VAL A 16 5.54 -10.97 0.11
CA VAL A 16 4.20 -11.22 -0.45
C VAL A 16 3.18 -10.29 0.22
N TRP A 17 3.19 -10.18 1.54
CA TRP A 17 2.29 -9.26 2.25
C TRP A 17 2.47 -7.80 1.84
N THR A 18 3.71 -7.32 1.71
CA THR A 18 3.95 -5.95 1.24
C THR A 18 3.53 -5.73 -0.21
N VAL A 19 3.84 -6.66 -1.12
CA VAL A 19 3.47 -6.54 -2.53
C VAL A 19 1.95 -6.63 -2.69
N SER A 20 1.31 -7.63 -2.08
CA SER A 20 -0.14 -7.81 -2.13
C SER A 20 -0.89 -6.62 -1.55
N SER A 21 -0.46 -6.07 -0.41
CA SER A 21 -1.12 -4.88 0.15
C SER A 21 -0.94 -3.64 -0.74
N GLY A 22 0.20 -3.48 -1.42
CA GLY A 22 0.42 -2.40 -2.37
C GLY A 22 -0.47 -2.52 -3.60
N PHE A 23 -0.59 -3.74 -4.15
CA PHE A 23 -1.52 -4.03 -5.25
C PHE A 23 -2.98 -3.83 -4.86
N LEU A 24 -3.35 -4.21 -3.65
CA LEU A 24 -4.71 -4.02 -3.13
C LEU A 24 -5.00 -2.53 -2.99
N TRP A 25 -4.06 -1.75 -2.45
CA TRP A 25 -4.17 -0.31 -2.37
C TRP A 25 -4.30 0.35 -3.75
N LEU A 26 -3.50 -0.06 -4.73
CA LEU A 26 -3.60 0.43 -6.11
C LEU A 26 -4.96 0.10 -6.74
N THR A 27 -5.42 -1.15 -6.60
CA THR A 27 -6.72 -1.60 -7.15
C THR A 27 -7.87 -0.81 -6.55
N VAL A 28 -7.86 -0.60 -5.23
CA VAL A 28 -8.91 0.18 -4.54
C VAL A 28 -8.86 1.64 -4.98
N THR A 29 -7.68 2.24 -5.03
CA THR A 29 -7.53 3.66 -5.40
C THR A 29 -7.95 3.89 -6.85
N LEU A 30 -7.49 3.06 -7.78
CA LEU A 30 -7.88 3.11 -9.18
C LEU A 30 -9.36 2.79 -9.36
N GLY A 31 -9.90 1.80 -8.66
CA GLY A 31 -11.31 1.43 -8.72
C GLY A 31 -12.23 2.57 -8.28
N ILE A 32 -11.94 3.19 -7.12
CA ILE A 32 -12.69 4.35 -6.62
C ILE A 32 -12.54 5.54 -7.57
N GLY A 33 -11.32 5.80 -8.05
CA GLY A 33 -11.03 6.92 -8.95
C GLY A 33 -11.71 6.78 -10.32
N ALA A 34 -11.67 5.58 -10.91
CA ALA A 34 -12.27 5.30 -12.20
C ALA A 34 -13.81 5.24 -12.12
N TYR A 35 -14.35 4.58 -11.10
CA TYR A 35 -15.80 4.44 -10.94
C TYR A 35 -16.51 5.78 -10.76
N ASN A 36 -15.90 6.69 -10.00
CA ASN A 36 -16.49 8.00 -9.73
C ASN A 36 -16.07 9.08 -10.76
N GLY A 37 -15.33 8.73 -11.81
CA GLY A 37 -14.82 9.68 -12.80
C GLY A 37 -13.88 10.74 -12.19
N LEU A 38 -13.22 10.44 -11.07
CA LEU A 38 -12.37 11.37 -10.33
C LEU A 38 -10.94 11.43 -10.88
N LEU A 39 -10.58 10.49 -11.79
CA LEU A 39 -9.25 10.43 -12.40
C LEU A 39 -8.99 11.57 -13.37
N VAL A 40 -10.01 12.05 -14.08
CA VAL A 40 -9.91 13.14 -15.06
C VAL A 40 -11.00 14.17 -14.76
N PRO A 41 -10.65 15.40 -14.36
CA PRO A 41 -11.65 16.44 -14.12
C PRO A 41 -12.22 16.96 -15.45
N GLU A 42 -13.33 16.39 -15.91
CA GLU A 42 -13.98 16.77 -17.19
C GLU A 42 -14.71 18.13 -17.14
N HIS A 43 -15.22 18.54 -15.98
CA HIS A 43 -16.00 19.79 -15.80
C HIS A 43 -15.47 20.70 -14.67
N GLY A 44 -14.17 20.62 -14.37
CA GLY A 44 -13.50 21.42 -13.33
C GLY A 44 -13.20 20.64 -12.05
N LEU A 45 -12.38 21.23 -11.18
CA LEU A 45 -11.97 20.64 -9.89
C LEU A 45 -13.17 20.59 -8.93
N ARG A 46 -13.82 19.43 -8.85
CA ARG A 46 -14.86 19.17 -7.85
C ARG A 46 -14.24 18.88 -6.49
N ILE A 47 -14.98 19.23 -5.42
CA ILE A 47 -14.61 18.95 -4.02
C ILE A 47 -14.31 17.45 -3.83
N SER A 48 -15.04 16.57 -4.53
CA SER A 48 -14.81 15.11 -4.53
C SER A 48 -13.41 14.73 -5.00
N ASN A 49 -12.87 15.38 -6.04
CA ASN A 49 -11.52 15.10 -6.55
C ASN A 49 -10.48 15.55 -5.52
N ILE A 50 -10.67 16.71 -4.90
CA ILE A 50 -9.74 17.23 -3.88
C ILE A 50 -9.66 16.29 -2.68
N ILE A 51 -10.82 15.86 -2.16
CA ILE A 51 -10.88 14.91 -1.05
C ILE A 51 -10.24 13.58 -1.47
N PHE A 52 -10.51 13.10 -2.68
CA PHE A 52 -9.94 11.85 -3.21
C PHE A 52 -8.41 11.92 -3.34
N TYR A 53 -7.85 13.02 -3.84
CA TYR A 53 -6.39 13.18 -3.93
C TYR A 53 -5.72 13.31 -2.56
N ILE A 54 -6.32 14.07 -1.62
CA ILE A 54 -5.80 14.16 -0.25
C ILE A 54 -5.83 12.79 0.43
N TRP A 55 -6.94 12.06 0.29
CA TRP A 55 -7.07 10.71 0.84
C TRP A 55 -6.12 9.72 0.17
N GLY A 56 -5.95 9.80 -1.16
CA GLY A 56 -5.02 8.98 -1.92
C GLY A 56 -3.57 9.21 -1.49
N VAL A 57 -3.11 10.46 -1.45
CA VAL A 57 -1.75 10.79 -1.01
C VAL A 57 -1.54 10.44 0.47
N GLY A 58 -2.53 10.71 1.33
CA GLY A 58 -2.48 10.37 2.75
C GLY A 58 -2.40 8.87 2.99
N SER A 59 -3.23 8.09 2.32
CA SER A 59 -3.23 6.62 2.44
C SER A 59 -1.97 5.99 1.85
N LEU A 60 -1.43 6.52 0.75
CA LEU A 60 -0.14 6.11 0.21
C LEU A 60 0.99 6.37 1.21
N SER A 61 1.03 7.56 1.80
CA SER A 61 2.04 7.94 2.79
C SER A 61 1.96 7.03 4.02
N ALA A 62 0.75 6.72 4.49
CA ALA A 62 0.53 5.78 5.59
C ALA A 62 0.98 4.35 5.23
N LEU A 63 0.71 3.88 4.01
CA LEU A 63 1.13 2.58 3.51
C LEU A 63 2.66 2.46 3.49
N ILE A 64 3.34 3.48 2.94
CA ILE A 64 4.81 3.56 2.91
C ILE A 64 5.37 3.59 4.34
N TYR A 65 4.77 4.37 5.23
CA TYR A 65 5.18 4.40 6.64
C TYR A 65 5.02 3.05 7.32
N LEU A 66 3.92 2.33 7.07
CA LEU A 66 3.71 0.97 7.59
C LEU A 66 4.76 0.00 7.06
N TYR A 67 5.12 0.07 5.77
CA TYR A 67 6.20 -0.73 5.22
C TYR A 67 7.53 -0.40 5.89
N ILE A 68 7.91 0.88 5.96
CA ILE A 68 9.14 1.29 6.65
C ILE A 68 9.14 0.77 8.08
N ARG A 69 8.02 0.85 8.80
CA ARG A 69 7.92 0.34 10.18
C ARG A 69 8.05 -1.19 10.26
N ILE A 70 7.42 -1.92 9.34
CA ILE A 70 7.50 -3.38 9.24
C ILE A 70 8.94 -3.79 8.94
N TRP A 71 9.64 -3.06 8.06
CA TRP A 71 11.03 -3.28 7.66
C TRP A 71 12.09 -2.73 8.61
N SER A 72 11.73 -1.77 9.45
CA SER A 72 12.60 -1.20 10.47
C SER A 72 12.56 -1.98 11.79
N LYS A 73 11.56 -2.83 12.03
CA LYS A 73 11.65 -3.83 13.10
C LYS A 73 12.73 -4.84 12.71
N LYS A 74 13.96 -4.60 13.21
CA LYS A 74 15.10 -5.51 13.06
C LYS A 74 14.65 -6.94 13.38
N PHE A 75 15.07 -7.87 12.53
CA PHE A 75 15.15 -9.27 12.89
C PHE A 75 15.82 -9.35 14.28
N PRO A 76 15.23 -10.06 15.26
CA PRO A 76 16.06 -10.57 16.34
C PRO A 76 17.06 -11.49 15.65
N HIS A 77 18.28 -11.00 15.43
CA HIS A 77 19.41 -11.88 15.17
C HIS A 77 19.55 -12.72 16.44
N GLY A 78 19.12 -13.97 16.35
CA GLY A 78 19.30 -15.03 17.33
C GLY A 78 19.38 -16.33 16.57
#